data_AF-A0AAN0J5I7-F1
#
_entry.id   AF-A0AAN0J5I7-F1
#
_cell.length_a   1.000
_cell.length_b   1.000
_cell.length_c   1.000
_cell.angle_alpha   90.00
_cell.angle_beta   90.00
_cell.angle_gamma   90.00
#
_symmetry.space_group_name_H-M   'P 1'
#
loop_
_entity.id
_entity.type
_entity.pdbx_description
1 polymer ?
#
loop_
_entity_poly.entity_id
_entity_poly.type
_entity_poly.pdbx_seq_one_letter_code
_entity_poly.pdbx_strand_id
1 'polypeptide(L)'
;MAFRKVRLLTLSRCCTTPRALSMSSIRQKRKGDDYYIQESKIPTLHFQASLPRLPIPELADSCSRYLSAVQPLVSESEFQTTQKLAKDFSKEGSDGSELQKRLMERDKMNKDSSFIADFWYDMYLKDRRSIVLNHNPFLTFNDDPRNPSQADRAAQIVFAAVRFRNSLSDGVLRPEVFHLNPEKSDKSWFNLLRFIPQSFSWYGAYMINAFPLDMVQYKKLFGTTRLPYKERDELVTTSDSRHVIIMRNNHFYEMEVIQSDGSPLLITDIHAQLEAILQDSTPSPSHPLSLLPSLDRTDWAEARQLLVSDSQNALQLEKINSALFVLSLDDTTPTEPKEAMSVFLHNYGLNRLTALKHILQVLNLVS
;
A
#
# COMPACT_ATOMS: atom_id res chain seq x y z
N MET A 1 -8.00 -36.14 0.82
CA MET A 1 -6.92 -35.29 0.30
C MET A 1 -6.01 -34.93 1.46
N ALA A 2 -4.72 -35.28 1.41
CA ALA A 2 -3.77 -34.82 2.42
C ALA A 2 -3.53 -33.31 2.21
N PHE A 3 -3.84 -32.49 3.21
CA PHE A 3 -3.64 -31.05 3.17
C PHE A 3 -2.13 -30.74 3.17
N ARG A 4 -1.69 -29.89 2.24
CA ARG A 4 -0.27 -29.52 2.12
C ARG A 4 0.06 -28.43 3.14
N LYS A 5 1.23 -28.54 3.76
CA LYS A 5 1.68 -27.58 4.77
C LYS A 5 2.25 -26.31 4.13
N VAL A 6 1.75 -25.16 4.53
CA VAL A 6 2.39 -23.86 4.37
C VAL A 6 3.65 -23.89 5.23
N ARG A 7 4.81 -23.79 4.61
CA ARG A 7 6.09 -23.79 5.32
C ARG A 7 6.67 -22.38 5.28
N LEU A 8 6.63 -21.71 6.43
CA LEU A 8 7.39 -20.50 6.66
C LEU A 8 8.74 -20.90 7.24
N LEU A 9 9.82 -20.45 6.62
CA LEU A 9 11.17 -20.68 7.11
C LEU A 9 11.52 -19.52 8.06
N THR A 10 11.76 -19.84 9.32
CA THR A 10 12.28 -18.89 10.29
C THR A 10 13.79 -19.00 10.34
N LEU A 11 14.50 -17.89 10.11
CA LEU A 11 15.92 -17.85 10.43
C LEU A 11 16.09 -17.99 11.94
N SER A 12 16.78 -19.04 12.37
CA SER A 12 17.20 -19.15 13.76
C SER A 12 18.19 -18.04 14.04
N ARG A 13 17.98 -17.22 15.07
CA ARG A 13 18.95 -16.19 15.48
C ARG A 13 20.31 -16.87 15.70
N CYS A 14 21.27 -16.65 14.81
CA CYS A 14 22.64 -17.04 15.04
C CYS A 14 23.25 -16.03 16.03
N CYS A 15 22.89 -16.14 17.31
CA CYS A 15 23.50 -15.38 18.39
C CYS A 15 24.55 -16.27 19.09
N THR A 16 25.80 -16.15 18.66
CA THR A 16 26.95 -16.33 19.57
C THR A 16 27.83 -15.09 19.50
N THR A 17 27.34 -13.99 20.07
CA THR A 17 28.19 -12.91 20.55
C THR A 17 28.00 -12.79 22.07
N PRO A 18 29.08 -12.68 22.87
CA PRO A 18 28.97 -12.66 24.32
C PRO A 18 28.20 -11.42 24.77
N ARG A 19 27.20 -11.65 25.62
CA ARG A 19 26.37 -10.62 26.23
C ARG A 19 27.23 -9.78 27.17
N ALA A 20 27.77 -8.67 26.68
CA ALA A 20 28.34 -7.65 27.55
C ALA A 20 27.20 -7.03 28.37
N LEU A 21 27.26 -7.21 29.69
CA LEU A 21 26.38 -6.57 30.66
C LEU A 21 26.55 -5.05 30.57
N SER A 22 25.70 -4.39 29.81
CA SER A 22 25.58 -2.93 29.84
C SER A 22 24.57 -2.54 30.91
N MET A 23 25.04 -1.86 31.96
CA MET A 23 24.19 -1.33 33.01
C MET A 23 23.20 -0.32 32.44
N SER A 24 21.90 -0.63 32.59
CA SER A 24 20.79 0.21 32.21
C SER A 24 20.75 1.49 33.05
N SER A 25 21.18 2.61 32.45
CA SER A 25 20.60 3.91 32.79
C SER A 25 19.41 4.14 31.87
N ILE A 26 18.20 4.28 32.43
CA ILE A 26 17.01 4.72 31.70
C ILE A 26 17.22 6.20 31.37
N ARG A 27 18.02 6.46 30.34
CA ARG A 27 17.92 7.69 29.55
C ARG A 27 17.07 7.31 28.36
N GLN A 28 15.90 7.94 28.20
CA GLN A 28 15.21 7.97 26.90
C GLN A 28 16.22 8.48 25.86
N LYS A 29 16.84 7.56 25.13
CA LYS A 29 17.70 7.89 24.00
C LYS A 29 16.78 8.64 23.03
N ARG A 30 17.09 9.90 22.72
CA ARG A 30 16.39 10.63 21.65
C ARG A 30 16.39 9.71 20.42
N LYS A 31 15.20 9.38 19.91
CA LYS A 31 15.07 8.76 18.59
C LYS A 31 15.76 9.72 17.61
N GLY A 32 16.82 9.27 16.96
CA GLY A 32 17.65 10.07 16.05
C GLY A 32 17.47 9.65 14.60
N ASP A 33 18.39 10.08 13.73
CA ASP A 33 18.34 9.88 12.28
C ASP A 33 18.15 8.41 11.86
N ASP A 34 18.67 7.45 12.62
CA ASP A 34 18.51 6.02 12.33
C ASP A 34 17.08 5.50 12.55
N TYR A 35 16.24 6.23 13.30
CA TYR A 35 14.88 5.82 13.65
C TYR A 35 13.83 6.36 12.66
N TYR A 36 13.97 7.62 12.25
CA TYR A 36 13.03 8.31 11.37
C TYR A 36 13.65 8.61 10.01
N ILE A 37 12.87 8.56 8.93
CA ILE A 37 13.33 9.05 7.62
C ILE A 37 13.10 10.56 7.50
N GLN A 38 12.10 11.09 8.21
CA GLN A 38 11.77 12.50 8.30
C GLN A 38 11.27 12.83 9.71
N GLU A 39 11.61 14.03 10.19
CA GLU A 39 11.14 14.57 11.47
C GLU A 39 10.45 15.93 11.23
N SER A 40 9.23 15.87 10.73
CA SER A 40 8.39 17.03 10.48
C SER A 40 8.03 17.75 11.79
N LYS A 41 8.09 19.09 11.75
CA LYS A 41 7.61 19.95 12.84
C LYS A 41 6.08 20.10 12.82
N ILE A 42 5.45 19.85 11.68
CA ILE A 42 3.99 19.83 11.52
C ILE A 42 3.55 18.37 11.65
N PRO A 43 2.61 18.05 12.55
CA PRO A 43 2.10 16.68 12.67
C PRO A 43 1.57 16.16 11.34
N THR A 44 1.85 14.89 10.99
CA THR A 44 1.49 14.31 9.68
C THR A 44 0.03 14.54 9.30
N LEU A 45 -0.89 14.37 10.25
CA LEU A 45 -2.33 14.48 10.02
C LEU A 45 -2.91 15.87 10.38
N HIS A 46 -2.07 16.89 10.51
CA HIS A 46 -2.46 18.22 10.99
C HIS A 46 -3.57 18.90 10.18
N PHE A 47 -3.63 18.63 8.87
CA PHE A 47 -4.61 19.24 7.97
C PHE A 47 -5.90 18.42 7.79
N GLN A 48 -5.93 17.16 8.26
CA GLN A 48 -7.03 16.22 7.93
C GLN A 48 -8.39 16.71 8.44
N ALA A 49 -8.45 17.33 9.62
CA ALA A 49 -9.70 17.78 10.25
C ALA A 49 -10.34 19.00 9.56
N SER A 50 -9.63 19.70 8.67
CA SER A 50 -10.12 20.88 7.96
C SER A 50 -10.06 20.74 6.44
N LEU A 51 -9.84 19.54 5.92
CA LEU A 51 -9.92 19.28 4.49
C LEU A 51 -11.32 19.62 3.95
N PRO A 52 -11.41 20.26 2.77
CA PRO A 52 -12.69 20.54 2.13
C PRO A 52 -13.34 19.23 1.70
N ARG A 53 -14.67 19.19 1.79
CA ARG A 53 -15.44 18.03 1.34
C ARG A 53 -15.43 17.97 -0.19
N LEU A 54 -15.38 16.75 -0.72
CA LEU A 54 -15.46 16.53 -2.16
C LEU A 54 -16.84 16.95 -2.67
N PRO A 55 -16.95 17.94 -3.58
CA PRO A 55 -18.23 18.41 -4.06
C PRO A 55 -18.93 17.35 -4.93
N ILE A 56 -20.25 17.26 -4.78
CA ILE A 56 -21.11 16.53 -5.74
C ILE A 56 -21.46 17.52 -6.86
N PRO A 57 -21.10 17.24 -8.13
CA PRO A 57 -21.47 18.11 -9.25
C PRO A 57 -22.99 18.16 -9.45
N GLU A 58 -23.47 19.24 -10.06
CA GLU A 58 -24.87 19.32 -10.50
C GLU A 58 -25.18 18.22 -11.52
N LEU A 59 -26.41 17.67 -11.46
CA LEU A 59 -26.83 16.59 -12.34
C LEU A 59 -26.81 17.01 -13.81
N ALA A 60 -27.27 18.23 -14.10
CA ALA A 60 -27.27 18.79 -15.44
C ALA A 60 -25.85 18.93 -16.01
N ASP A 61 -24.90 19.41 -15.21
CA ASP A 61 -23.48 19.52 -15.58
C ASP A 61 -22.86 18.14 -15.85
N SER A 62 -23.19 17.15 -15.01
CA SER A 62 -22.73 15.77 -15.18
C SER A 62 -23.25 15.16 -16.48
N CYS A 63 -24.54 15.32 -16.78
CA CYS A 63 -25.14 14.87 -18.05
C CYS A 63 -24.54 15.59 -19.25
N SER A 64 -24.29 16.91 -19.15
CA SER A 64 -23.66 17.68 -20.24
C SER A 64 -22.24 17.19 -20.52
N ARG A 65 -21.41 17.02 -19.49
CA ARG A 65 -20.03 16.50 -19.62
C ARG A 65 -20.02 15.06 -20.15
N TYR A 66 -20.96 14.22 -19.72
CA TYR A 66 -21.14 12.86 -20.23
C TYR A 66 -21.44 12.87 -21.73
N LEU A 67 -22.39 13.69 -22.19
CA LEU A 67 -22.72 13.79 -23.62
C LEU A 67 -21.53 14.29 -24.44
N SER A 68 -20.81 15.32 -23.97
CA SER A 68 -19.59 15.79 -24.64
C SER A 68 -18.52 14.69 -24.76
N ALA A 69 -18.40 13.82 -23.77
CA ALA A 69 -17.44 12.70 -23.79
C ALA A 69 -17.89 11.54 -24.69
N VAL A 70 -19.20 11.28 -24.81
CA VAL A 70 -19.76 10.20 -25.64
C VAL A 70 -19.83 10.55 -27.12
N GLN A 71 -20.08 11.82 -27.45
CA GLN A 71 -20.25 12.28 -28.83
C GLN A 71 -19.16 11.79 -29.82
N PRO A 72 -17.86 11.82 -29.49
CA PRO A 72 -16.82 11.34 -30.41
C PRO A 72 -16.69 9.80 -30.48
N LEU A 73 -17.42 9.04 -29.66
CA LEU A 73 -17.26 7.59 -29.50
C LEU A 73 -18.34 6.77 -30.21
N VAL A 74 -19.45 7.40 -30.62
CA VAL A 74 -20.65 6.71 -31.12
C VAL A 74 -21.13 7.32 -32.43
N SER A 75 -21.98 6.60 -33.16
CA SER A 75 -22.62 7.13 -34.35
C SER A 75 -23.63 8.24 -34.02
N GLU A 76 -23.98 9.06 -35.00
CA GLU A 76 -24.94 10.16 -34.83
C GLU A 76 -26.32 9.67 -34.31
N SER A 77 -26.82 8.53 -34.81
CA SER A 77 -28.10 7.95 -34.36
C SER A 77 -28.04 7.45 -32.91
N GLU A 78 -26.93 6.84 -32.49
CA GLU A 78 -26.70 6.43 -31.11
C GLU A 78 -26.56 7.64 -30.19
N PHE A 79 -25.87 8.70 -30.65
CA PHE A 79 -25.71 9.92 -29.90
C PHE A 79 -27.06 10.62 -29.67
N GLN A 80 -27.92 10.72 -30.69
CA GLN A 80 -29.27 11.27 -30.55
C GLN A 80 -30.11 10.51 -29.53
N THR A 81 -30.02 9.17 -29.55
CA THR A 81 -30.67 8.31 -28.56
C THR A 81 -30.14 8.58 -27.16
N THR A 82 -28.82 8.63 -27.00
CA THR A 82 -28.14 8.91 -25.73
C THR A 82 -28.50 10.29 -25.19
N GLN A 83 -28.56 11.29 -26.07
CA GLN A 83 -28.94 12.65 -25.72
C GLN A 83 -30.37 12.71 -25.18
N LYS A 84 -31.31 11.99 -25.80
CA LYS A 84 -32.69 11.89 -25.30
C LYS A 84 -32.73 11.26 -23.92
N LEU A 85 -32.03 10.13 -23.72
CA LEU A 85 -31.96 9.46 -22.42
C LEU A 85 -31.36 10.35 -21.32
N ALA A 86 -30.25 11.03 -21.59
CA ALA A 86 -29.61 11.93 -20.62
C ALA A 86 -30.51 13.14 -20.26
N LYS A 87 -31.26 13.67 -21.23
CA LYS A 87 -32.28 14.70 -21.00
C LYS A 87 -33.42 14.16 -20.13
N ASP A 88 -33.93 12.98 -20.42
CA ASP A 88 -35.01 12.37 -19.64
C ASP A 88 -34.57 12.05 -18.20
N PHE A 89 -33.33 11.57 -18.02
CA PHE A 89 -32.72 11.27 -16.72
C PHE A 89 -32.43 12.51 -15.87
N SER A 90 -32.31 13.69 -16.46
CA SER A 90 -32.02 14.95 -15.74
C SER A 90 -33.25 15.80 -15.43
N LYS A 91 -34.45 15.39 -15.89
CA LYS A 91 -35.71 16.09 -15.60
C LYS A 91 -36.07 16.02 -14.12
N GLU A 92 -36.75 17.03 -13.63
CA GLU A 92 -37.36 17.01 -12.30
C GLU A 92 -38.40 15.87 -12.20
N GLY A 93 -38.35 15.11 -11.10
CA GLY A 93 -39.21 13.94 -10.88
C GLY A 93 -38.77 12.67 -11.63
N SER A 94 -37.64 12.70 -12.34
CA SER A 94 -37.02 11.52 -12.95
C SER A 94 -36.18 10.72 -11.94
N ASP A 95 -35.83 9.48 -12.31
CA ASP A 95 -34.92 8.63 -11.53
C ASP A 95 -33.59 9.34 -11.22
N GLY A 96 -33.00 10.06 -12.17
CA GLY A 96 -31.73 10.74 -11.94
C GLY A 96 -31.83 11.88 -10.93
N SER A 97 -32.92 12.64 -10.96
CA SER A 97 -33.17 13.69 -9.96
C SER A 97 -33.36 13.14 -8.54
N GLU A 98 -34.06 12.01 -8.41
CA GLU A 98 -34.27 11.33 -7.13
C GLU A 98 -32.97 10.68 -6.62
N LEU A 99 -32.18 10.06 -7.50
CA LEU A 99 -30.87 9.49 -7.16
C LEU A 99 -29.88 10.58 -6.72
N GLN A 100 -29.84 11.72 -7.41
CA GLN A 100 -29.01 12.87 -7.02
C GLN A 100 -29.39 13.36 -5.62
N LYS A 101 -30.70 13.49 -5.34
CA LYS A 101 -31.20 13.90 -4.02
C LYS A 101 -30.75 12.91 -2.93
N ARG A 102 -30.92 11.61 -3.14
CA ARG A 102 -30.48 10.57 -2.20
C ARG A 102 -28.96 10.59 -2.00
N LEU A 103 -28.19 10.84 -3.06
CA LEU A 103 -26.73 10.97 -2.97
C LEU A 103 -26.33 12.16 -2.09
N MET A 104 -26.96 13.32 -2.29
CA MET A 104 -26.73 14.52 -1.48
C MET A 104 -27.17 14.34 -0.01
N GLU A 105 -28.27 13.63 0.22
CA GLU A 105 -28.73 13.28 1.58
C GLU A 105 -27.74 12.34 2.27
N ARG A 106 -27.29 11.29 1.58
CA ARG A 106 -26.24 10.38 2.09
C ARG A 106 -24.97 11.16 2.42
N ASP A 107 -24.53 12.05 1.53
CA ASP A 107 -23.34 12.87 1.73
C ASP A 107 -23.48 13.78 2.97
N LYS A 108 -24.63 14.43 3.15
CA LYS A 108 -24.90 15.25 4.35
C LYS A 108 -24.84 14.47 5.66
N MET A 109 -25.22 13.18 5.63
CA MET A 109 -25.20 12.30 6.80
C MET A 109 -23.80 11.72 7.11
N ASN A 110 -22.90 11.65 6.12
CA ASN A 110 -21.56 11.05 6.25
C ASN A 110 -20.47 12.11 6.04
N LYS A 111 -20.36 13.04 7.00
CA LYS A 111 -19.46 14.21 6.89
C LYS A 111 -17.98 13.90 7.08
N ASP A 112 -17.67 12.74 7.65
CA ASP A 112 -16.33 12.22 7.91
C ASP A 112 -15.70 11.52 6.71
N SER A 113 -16.43 11.38 5.60
CA SER A 113 -15.96 10.79 4.35
C SER A 113 -16.42 11.59 3.13
N SER A 114 -16.11 11.09 1.94
CA SER A 114 -16.61 11.61 0.66
C SER A 114 -17.72 10.71 0.12
N PHE A 115 -18.63 11.26 -0.69
CA PHE A 115 -19.74 10.51 -1.28
C PHE A 115 -19.30 9.29 -2.11
N ILE A 116 -18.06 9.28 -2.64
CA ILE A 116 -17.57 8.26 -3.57
C ILE A 116 -16.73 7.17 -2.91
N ALA A 117 -16.12 7.43 -1.75
CA ALA A 117 -15.09 6.56 -1.17
C ALA A 117 -15.57 5.10 -0.98
N ASP A 118 -16.75 4.91 -0.38
CA ASP A 118 -17.31 3.58 -0.13
C ASP A 118 -17.62 2.84 -1.43
N PHE A 119 -18.26 3.52 -2.39
CA PHE A 119 -18.59 2.94 -3.69
C PHE A 119 -17.32 2.53 -4.45
N TRP A 120 -16.27 3.35 -4.37
CA TRP A 120 -15.00 3.06 -5.00
C TRP A 120 -14.31 1.85 -4.36
N TYR A 121 -14.29 1.76 -3.03
CA TYR A 121 -13.78 0.58 -2.33
C TYR A 121 -14.59 -0.68 -2.68
N ASP A 122 -15.92 -0.59 -2.66
CA ASP A 122 -16.80 -1.71 -3.00
C ASP A 122 -16.58 -2.18 -4.44
N MET A 123 -16.37 -1.27 -5.41
CA MET A 123 -16.08 -1.63 -6.80
C MET A 123 -14.86 -2.57 -6.90
N TYR A 124 -13.73 -2.21 -6.26
CA TYR A 124 -12.52 -3.05 -6.30
C TYR A 124 -12.61 -4.29 -5.41
N LEU A 125 -13.26 -4.19 -4.25
CA LEU A 125 -13.37 -5.29 -3.31
C LEU A 125 -14.43 -6.31 -3.70
N LYS A 126 -15.38 -5.97 -4.58
CA LYS A 126 -16.36 -6.90 -5.16
C LYS A 126 -15.95 -7.45 -6.53
N ASP A 127 -15.01 -6.82 -7.25
CA ASP A 127 -14.48 -7.42 -8.50
C ASP A 127 -13.88 -8.80 -8.20
N ARG A 128 -14.34 -9.82 -8.92
CA ARG A 128 -13.94 -11.23 -8.72
C ARG A 128 -12.82 -11.66 -9.67
N ARG A 129 -12.42 -10.82 -10.62
CA ARG A 129 -11.28 -11.10 -11.49
C ARG A 129 -9.98 -11.11 -10.69
N SER A 130 -8.99 -11.85 -11.17
CA SER A 130 -7.64 -11.81 -10.62
C SER A 130 -7.13 -10.37 -10.50
N ILE A 131 -6.52 -10.06 -9.36
CA ILE A 131 -5.89 -8.74 -9.15
C ILE A 131 -4.62 -8.56 -9.97
N VAL A 132 -4.03 -9.66 -10.46
CA VAL A 132 -2.86 -9.64 -11.33
C VAL A 132 -3.29 -9.18 -12.73
N LEU A 133 -2.54 -8.26 -13.32
CA LEU A 133 -2.84 -7.56 -14.59
C LEU A 133 -4.07 -6.62 -14.55
N ASN A 134 -5.20 -7.03 -13.96
CA ASN A 134 -6.43 -6.23 -14.00
C ASN A 134 -6.39 -5.01 -13.06
N HIS A 135 -5.63 -5.09 -11.96
CA HIS A 135 -5.67 -4.06 -10.91
C HIS A 135 -4.31 -3.63 -10.41
N ASN A 136 -3.42 -4.57 -10.06
CA ASN A 136 -2.16 -4.23 -9.42
C ASN A 136 -1.19 -3.59 -10.44
N PRO A 137 -0.85 -2.29 -10.29
CA PRO A 137 0.23 -1.70 -11.06
C PRO A 137 1.58 -2.03 -10.40
N PHE A 138 2.68 -1.62 -11.04
CA PHE A 138 4.00 -1.62 -10.44
C PHE A 138 4.69 -0.27 -10.65
N LEU A 139 5.70 -0.01 -9.84
CA LEU A 139 6.65 1.10 -10.03
C LEU A 139 8.05 0.51 -10.00
N THR A 140 8.95 1.06 -10.79
CA THR A 140 10.38 0.73 -10.72
C THR A 140 11.13 1.86 -10.02
N PHE A 141 12.15 1.50 -9.25
CA PHE A 141 13.10 2.47 -8.72
C PHE A 141 14.19 2.73 -9.76
N ASN A 142 14.70 3.96 -9.81
CA ASN A 142 15.93 4.25 -10.54
C ASN A 142 17.09 3.46 -9.94
N ASP A 143 18.08 3.14 -10.77
CA ASP A 143 19.27 2.45 -10.29
C ASP A 143 20.15 3.34 -9.43
N ASP A 144 20.74 2.71 -8.42
CA ASP A 144 21.69 3.37 -7.54
C ASP A 144 23.04 3.43 -8.27
N PRO A 145 23.61 4.62 -8.51
CA PRO A 145 24.87 4.76 -9.24
C PRO A 145 26.07 4.09 -8.55
N ARG A 146 25.93 3.69 -7.28
CA ARG A 146 26.95 2.95 -6.53
C ARG A 146 26.96 1.45 -6.86
N ASN A 147 25.97 0.96 -7.63
CA ASN A 147 25.77 -0.45 -7.97
C ASN A 147 25.92 -1.40 -6.76
N PRO A 148 25.13 -1.21 -5.69
CA PRO A 148 25.16 -2.06 -4.52
C PRO A 148 24.76 -3.50 -4.89
N SER A 149 25.25 -4.48 -4.13
CA SER A 149 24.78 -5.86 -4.26
C SER A 149 23.26 -5.96 -4.02
N GLN A 150 22.63 -7.05 -4.46
CA GLN A 150 21.21 -7.28 -4.20
C GLN A 150 20.90 -7.26 -2.69
N ALA A 151 21.77 -7.87 -1.88
CA ALA A 151 21.64 -7.89 -0.42
C ALA A 151 21.74 -6.48 0.18
N ASP A 152 22.71 -5.68 -0.26
CA ASP A 152 22.88 -4.29 0.17
C ASP A 152 21.68 -3.41 -0.19
N ARG A 153 21.19 -3.51 -1.43
CA ARG A 153 20.03 -2.72 -1.87
C ARG A 153 18.76 -3.14 -1.14
N ALA A 154 18.57 -4.44 -0.96
CA ALA A 154 17.46 -5.00 -0.19
C ALA A 154 17.49 -4.53 1.26
N ALA A 155 18.65 -4.57 1.92
CA ALA A 155 18.81 -4.09 3.29
C ALA A 155 18.50 -2.59 3.41
N GLN A 156 18.99 -1.76 2.49
CA GLN A 156 18.71 -0.32 2.46
C GLN A 156 17.22 -0.03 2.27
N ILE A 157 16.54 -0.74 1.36
CA ILE A 157 15.10 -0.58 1.11
C ILE A 157 14.29 -0.98 2.34
N VAL A 158 14.59 -2.13 2.95
CA VAL A 158 13.90 -2.58 4.18
C VAL A 158 14.11 -1.57 5.31
N PHE A 159 15.35 -1.13 5.53
CA PHE A 159 15.67 -0.15 6.56
C PHE A 159 14.96 1.19 6.35
N ALA A 160 14.95 1.71 5.11
CA ALA A 160 14.25 2.93 4.76
C ALA A 160 12.72 2.80 4.90
N ALA A 161 12.14 1.66 4.51
CA ALA A 161 10.72 1.39 4.66
C ALA A 161 10.29 1.36 6.13
N VAL A 162 11.08 0.75 7.01
CA VAL A 162 10.83 0.76 8.47
C VAL A 162 10.93 2.18 9.03
N ARG A 163 11.94 2.96 8.64
CA ARG A 163 12.07 4.37 9.05
C ARG A 163 10.91 5.24 8.57
N PHE A 164 10.41 5.00 7.36
CA PHE A 164 9.22 5.65 6.82
C PHE A 164 7.97 5.28 7.64
N ARG A 165 7.76 3.98 7.92
CA ARG A 165 6.68 3.49 8.78
C ARG A 165 6.72 4.15 10.16
N ASN A 166 7.89 4.24 10.78
CA ASN A 166 8.08 4.89 12.07
C ASN A 166 7.76 6.39 12.03
N SER A 167 8.18 7.08 10.96
CA SER A 167 7.87 8.51 10.79
C SER A 167 6.36 8.72 10.64
N LEU A 168 5.68 7.86 9.89
CA LEU A 168 4.23 7.87 9.71
C LEU A 168 3.49 7.55 11.01
N SER A 169 3.88 6.48 11.72
CA SER A 169 3.21 6.02 12.95
C SER A 169 3.32 7.04 14.08
N ASP A 170 4.48 7.68 14.19
CA ASP A 170 4.75 8.63 15.26
C ASP A 170 4.28 10.05 14.91
N GLY A 171 3.65 10.23 13.74
CA GLY A 171 3.06 11.50 13.31
C GLY A 171 4.09 12.58 12.94
N VAL A 172 5.32 12.17 12.60
CA VAL A 172 6.44 13.04 12.23
C VAL A 172 6.81 12.94 10.75
N LEU A 173 6.07 12.20 9.94
CA LEU A 173 6.13 12.30 8.48
C LEU A 173 5.58 13.67 8.05
N ARG A 174 6.20 14.33 7.07
CA ARG A 174 5.66 15.59 6.55
C ARG A 174 4.24 15.39 5.99
N PRO A 175 3.30 16.31 6.24
CA PRO A 175 2.00 16.26 5.59
C PRO A 175 2.14 16.35 4.08
N GLU A 176 1.29 15.62 3.36
CA GLU A 176 1.26 15.68 1.91
C GLU A 176 0.54 16.97 1.46
N VAL A 177 1.25 17.83 0.74
CA VAL A 177 0.76 19.16 0.35
C VAL A 177 1.13 19.42 -1.10
N PHE A 178 0.14 19.77 -1.92
CA PHE A 178 0.38 20.28 -3.26
C PHE A 178 0.62 21.79 -3.21
N HIS A 179 1.80 22.22 -3.65
CA HIS A 179 2.22 23.62 -3.65
C HIS A 179 2.13 24.20 -5.07
N LEU A 180 1.25 25.18 -5.32
CA LEU A 180 1.20 25.85 -6.64
C LEU A 180 2.49 26.60 -6.95
N ASN A 181 3.14 27.15 -5.92
CA ASN A 181 4.47 27.74 -6.04
C ASN A 181 5.33 27.29 -4.83
N PRO A 182 6.11 26.21 -4.99
CA PRO A 182 6.97 25.67 -3.94
C PRO A 182 8.00 26.70 -3.45
N GLU A 183 8.56 27.52 -4.35
CA GLU A 183 9.55 28.54 -3.99
C GLU A 183 9.00 29.58 -3.00
N LYS A 184 7.68 29.76 -2.95
CA LYS A 184 7.03 30.62 -1.97
C LYS A 184 6.55 29.84 -0.75
N SER A 185 5.87 28.72 -0.99
CA SER A 185 5.05 28.05 0.03
C SER A 185 5.75 26.89 0.75
N ASP A 186 6.79 26.27 0.17
CA ASP A 186 7.58 25.22 0.83
C ASP A 186 8.90 25.80 1.39
N LYS A 187 8.76 26.66 2.40
CA LYS A 187 9.90 27.26 3.12
C LYS A 187 9.85 26.90 4.59
N SER A 188 10.96 27.13 5.30
CA SER A 188 11.04 26.88 6.75
C SER A 188 9.94 27.55 7.57
N TRP A 189 9.41 28.70 7.11
CA TRP A 189 8.30 29.39 7.76
C TRP A 189 6.96 28.66 7.64
N PHE A 190 6.78 27.75 6.67
CA PHE A 190 5.58 26.90 6.54
C PHE A 190 5.32 26.09 7.82
N ASN A 191 6.39 25.74 8.54
CA ASN A 191 6.31 25.08 9.85
C ASN A 191 5.56 25.90 10.91
N LEU A 192 5.33 27.19 10.71
CA LEU A 192 4.49 28.00 11.60
C LEU A 192 3.02 27.59 11.55
N LEU A 193 2.56 26.93 10.48
CA LEU A 193 1.20 26.41 10.37
C LEU A 193 0.87 25.42 11.50
N ARG A 194 1.87 24.74 12.09
CA ARG A 194 1.66 23.83 13.24
C ARG A 194 0.94 24.45 14.43
N PHE A 195 0.99 25.79 14.55
CA PHE A 195 0.35 26.53 15.64
C PHE A 195 -1.12 26.86 15.33
N ILE A 196 -1.57 26.70 14.09
CA ILE A 196 -2.97 26.84 13.73
C ILE A 196 -3.72 25.60 14.21
N PRO A 197 -4.89 25.74 14.88
CA PRO A 197 -5.71 24.58 15.25
C PRO A 197 -6.06 23.72 14.03
N GLN A 198 -6.10 22.39 14.19
CA GLN A 198 -6.36 21.46 13.08
C GLN A 198 -7.69 21.72 12.34
N SER A 199 -8.67 22.31 13.02
CA SER A 199 -9.96 22.70 12.45
C SER A 199 -9.88 23.89 11.48
N PHE A 200 -8.76 24.62 11.44
CA PHE A 200 -8.55 25.77 10.56
C PHE A 200 -7.26 25.69 9.74
N SER A 201 -6.46 24.65 9.95
CA SER A 201 -5.11 24.52 9.39
C SER A 201 -5.09 24.51 7.86
N TRP A 202 -6.08 23.89 7.21
CA TRP A 202 -6.22 23.90 5.75
C TRP A 202 -6.39 25.32 5.18
N TYR A 203 -7.20 26.18 5.82
CA TYR A 203 -7.39 27.55 5.36
C TYR A 203 -6.09 28.36 5.44
N GLY A 204 -5.26 28.10 6.46
CA GLY A 204 -3.93 28.67 6.58
C GLY A 204 -3.02 28.33 5.39
N ALA A 205 -3.01 27.06 4.99
CA ALA A 205 -2.28 26.61 3.80
C ALA A 205 -2.88 27.17 2.50
N TYR A 206 -4.21 27.24 2.40
CA TYR A 206 -4.91 27.74 1.23
C TYR A 206 -4.57 29.21 0.92
N MET A 207 -4.47 30.07 1.94
CA MET A 207 -4.10 31.49 1.76
C MET A 207 -2.73 31.72 1.11
N ILE A 208 -1.86 30.71 1.14
CA ILE A 208 -0.52 30.75 0.55
C ILE A 208 -0.41 29.84 -0.69
N ASN A 209 -1.54 29.46 -1.27
CA ASN A 209 -1.63 28.61 -2.47
C ASN A 209 -1.01 27.21 -2.27
N ALA A 210 -1.15 26.67 -1.06
CA ALA A 210 -0.78 25.31 -0.71
C ALA A 210 -2.05 24.50 -0.38
N PHE A 211 -2.14 23.29 -0.92
CA PHE A 211 -3.33 22.44 -0.87
C PHE A 211 -2.98 21.11 -0.18
N PRO A 212 -3.17 21.01 1.14
CA PRO A 212 -3.02 19.75 1.85
C PRO A 212 -3.92 18.66 1.27
N LEU A 213 -3.42 17.43 1.24
CA LEU A 213 -4.10 16.28 0.65
C LEU A 213 -4.59 15.30 1.73
N ASP A 214 -5.55 14.44 1.35
CA ASP A 214 -5.99 13.33 2.20
C ASP A 214 -4.82 12.35 2.44
N MET A 215 -4.66 11.93 3.70
CA MET A 215 -3.64 10.95 4.09
C MET A 215 -4.24 9.74 4.83
N VAL A 216 -5.58 9.60 4.89
CA VAL A 216 -6.23 8.47 5.58
C VAL A 216 -5.77 7.12 5.02
N GLN A 217 -5.49 7.06 3.71
CA GLN A 217 -5.04 5.84 3.06
C GLN A 217 -3.62 5.39 3.46
N TYR A 218 -2.78 6.30 3.97
CA TYR A 218 -1.39 5.98 4.38
C TYR A 218 -1.35 4.96 5.51
N LYS A 219 -2.39 4.91 6.35
CA LYS A 219 -2.54 3.90 7.42
C LYS A 219 -2.57 2.47 6.88
N LYS A 220 -2.92 2.30 5.60
CA LYS A 220 -3.01 1.00 4.91
C LYS A 220 -1.70 0.61 4.19
N LEU A 221 -0.61 1.39 4.35
CA LEU A 221 0.68 1.12 3.72
C LEU A 221 1.45 -0.04 4.34
N PHE A 222 1.25 -0.30 5.62
CA PHE A 222 1.98 -1.33 6.34
C PHE A 222 1.02 -2.26 7.07
N GLY A 223 1.40 -3.53 7.19
CA GLY A 223 0.63 -4.52 7.95
C GLY A 223 -0.77 -4.77 7.37
N THR A 224 -0.99 -4.45 6.09
CA THR A 224 -2.32 -4.51 5.48
C THR A 224 -2.37 -5.52 4.35
N THR A 225 -3.30 -6.47 4.46
CA THR A 225 -3.54 -7.53 3.48
C THR A 225 -4.97 -7.47 2.93
N ARG A 226 -5.17 -7.92 1.69
CA ARG A 226 -6.48 -8.12 1.06
C ARG A 226 -6.87 -9.59 1.18
N LEU A 227 -7.76 -9.90 2.12
CA LEU A 227 -8.28 -11.24 2.32
C LEU A 227 -9.40 -11.56 1.30
N PRO A 228 -9.33 -12.73 0.64
CA PRO A 228 -10.35 -13.14 -0.32
C PRO A 228 -11.60 -13.68 0.38
N TYR A 229 -12.78 -13.29 -0.11
CA TYR A 229 -14.06 -13.89 0.26
C TYR A 229 -14.91 -14.11 -1.00
N LYS A 230 -16.02 -14.86 -0.89
CA LYS A 230 -16.83 -15.22 -2.07
C LYS A 230 -17.43 -14.00 -2.78
N GLU A 231 -17.99 -13.05 -2.02
CA GLU A 231 -18.72 -11.91 -2.61
C GLU A 231 -17.94 -10.59 -2.55
N ARG A 232 -17.24 -10.34 -1.44
CA ARG A 232 -16.48 -9.11 -1.24
C ARG A 232 -15.26 -9.35 -0.38
N ASP A 233 -14.10 -9.03 -0.92
CA ASP A 233 -12.83 -9.09 -0.20
C ASP A 233 -12.77 -8.07 0.93
N GLU A 234 -11.88 -8.30 1.88
CA GLU A 234 -11.68 -7.42 3.03
C GLU A 234 -10.24 -6.92 3.11
N LEU A 235 -10.05 -5.66 3.49
CA LEU A 235 -8.74 -5.13 3.85
C LEU A 235 -8.55 -5.25 5.36
N VAL A 236 -7.62 -6.10 5.78
CA VAL A 236 -7.29 -6.30 7.20
C VAL A 236 -5.96 -5.66 7.49
N THR A 237 -5.90 -4.82 8.53
CA THR A 237 -4.70 -4.09 8.96
C THR A 237 -4.27 -4.55 10.35
N THR A 238 -2.99 -4.88 10.52
CA THR A 238 -2.36 -5.23 11.80
C THR A 238 -1.43 -4.10 12.24
N SER A 239 -1.73 -3.45 13.37
CA SER A 239 -0.96 -2.26 13.83
C SER A 239 0.41 -2.60 14.41
N ASP A 240 0.54 -3.78 15.03
CA ASP A 240 1.65 -4.10 15.93
C ASP A 240 2.70 -5.01 15.27
N SER A 241 2.64 -5.15 13.95
CA SER A 241 3.58 -5.97 13.20
C SER A 241 5.01 -5.42 13.25
N ARG A 242 5.98 -6.33 13.40
CA ARG A 242 7.42 -6.03 13.47
C ARG A 242 8.25 -6.79 12.46
N HIS A 243 7.62 -7.65 11.66
CA HIS A 243 8.29 -8.52 10.71
C HIS A 243 7.87 -8.22 9.28
N VAL A 244 8.72 -8.63 8.36
CA VAL A 244 8.45 -8.67 6.92
C VAL A 244 8.48 -10.12 6.46
N ILE A 245 7.88 -10.35 5.30
CA ILE A 245 7.98 -11.64 4.62
C ILE A 245 8.93 -11.47 3.45
N ILE A 246 9.97 -12.29 3.41
CA ILE A 246 10.88 -12.36 2.27
C ILE A 246 10.43 -13.52 1.40
N MET A 247 10.35 -13.29 0.10
CA MET A 247 10.09 -14.31 -0.90
C MET A 247 11.34 -14.53 -1.73
N ARG A 248 11.82 -15.77 -1.76
CA ARG A 248 12.90 -16.18 -2.64
C ARG A 248 12.65 -17.58 -3.14
N ASN A 249 12.76 -17.77 -4.46
CA ASN A 249 12.56 -19.07 -5.12
C ASN A 249 11.24 -19.76 -4.70
N ASN A 250 10.15 -18.97 -4.56
CA ASN A 250 8.82 -19.41 -4.11
C ASN A 250 8.71 -19.90 -2.65
N HIS A 251 9.75 -19.72 -1.83
CA HIS A 251 9.72 -19.94 -0.39
C HIS A 251 9.40 -18.64 0.35
N PHE A 252 8.81 -18.77 1.53
CA PHE A 252 8.49 -17.65 2.41
C PHE A 252 9.40 -17.68 3.63
N TYR A 253 10.04 -16.57 3.94
CA TYR A 253 10.88 -16.39 5.13
C TYR A 253 10.32 -15.27 6.00
N GLU A 254 10.23 -15.52 7.30
CA GLU A 254 9.87 -14.50 8.29
C GLU A 254 11.13 -13.82 8.80
N MET A 255 11.16 -12.49 8.75
CA MET A 255 12.27 -11.70 9.28
C MET A 255 11.74 -10.56 10.15
N GLU A 256 12.04 -10.59 11.44
CA GLU A 256 11.83 -9.41 12.30
C GLU A 256 12.73 -8.27 11.79
N VAL A 257 12.19 -7.05 11.68
CA VAL A 257 12.92 -5.84 11.24
C VAL A 257 12.75 -4.67 12.20
N ILE A 258 11.91 -4.83 13.22
CA ILE A 258 11.69 -3.87 14.30
C ILE A 258 12.00 -4.56 15.63
N GLN A 259 12.82 -3.91 16.45
CA GLN A 259 13.16 -4.36 17.79
C GLN A 259 11.98 -4.21 18.77
N SER A 260 12.10 -4.80 19.95
CA SER A 260 11.08 -4.73 21.00
C SER A 260 10.79 -3.30 21.50
N ASP A 261 11.74 -2.38 21.34
CA ASP A 261 11.60 -0.97 21.72
C ASP A 261 11.03 -0.09 20.58
N GLY A 262 10.69 -0.69 19.44
CA GLY A 262 10.18 -0.01 18.25
C GLY A 262 11.27 0.54 17.30
N SER A 263 12.55 0.44 17.66
CA SER A 263 13.64 0.87 16.79
C SER A 263 13.85 -0.10 15.62
N PRO A 264 14.29 0.38 14.44
CA PRO A 264 14.68 -0.51 13.36
C PRO A 264 15.82 -1.45 13.81
N LEU A 265 15.89 -2.65 13.22
CA LEU A 265 17.11 -3.45 13.31
C LEU A 265 18.29 -2.73 12.64
N LEU A 266 19.51 -3.03 13.09
CA LEU A 266 20.72 -2.52 12.45
C LEU A 266 20.75 -2.99 10.99
N ILE A 267 21.12 -2.08 10.09
CA ILE A 267 21.20 -2.39 8.65
C ILE A 267 22.15 -3.56 8.36
N THR A 268 23.22 -3.71 9.16
CA THR A 268 24.16 -4.84 9.08
C THR A 268 23.50 -6.17 9.42
N ASP A 269 22.59 -6.18 10.39
CA ASP A 269 21.87 -7.39 10.80
C ASP A 269 20.79 -7.77 9.78
N ILE A 270 20.13 -6.76 9.19
CA ILE A 270 19.20 -6.95 8.07
C ILE A 270 19.96 -7.52 6.86
N HIS A 271 21.11 -6.93 6.52
CA HIS A 271 21.97 -7.41 5.43
C HIS A 271 22.40 -8.86 5.66
N ALA A 272 22.94 -9.21 6.83
CA ALA A 272 23.39 -10.57 7.12
C ALA A 272 22.26 -11.61 6.99
N GLN A 273 21.03 -11.27 7.41
CA GLN A 273 19.87 -12.15 7.26
C GLN A 273 19.43 -12.31 5.80
N LEU A 274 19.43 -11.22 5.03
CA LEU A 274 19.10 -11.26 3.60
C LEU A 274 20.15 -12.04 2.80
N GLU A 275 21.42 -11.86 3.11
CA GLU A 275 22.54 -12.62 2.52
C GLU A 275 22.39 -14.12 2.82
N ALA A 276 22.03 -14.48 4.05
CA ALA A 276 21.75 -15.88 4.40
C ALA A 276 20.57 -16.46 3.61
N ILE A 277 19.51 -15.67 3.37
CA ILE A 277 18.38 -16.08 2.52
C ILE A 277 18.81 -16.23 1.07
N LEU A 278 19.67 -15.33 0.55
CA LEU A 278 20.21 -15.41 -0.82
C LEU A 278 21.14 -16.62 -1.02
N GLN A 279 21.79 -17.10 0.03
CA GLN A 279 22.63 -18.30 -0.02
C GLN A 279 21.84 -19.62 0.11
N ASP A 280 20.54 -19.57 0.42
CA ASP A 280 19.70 -20.77 0.52
C ASP A 280 19.58 -21.49 -0.84
N SER A 281 20.10 -22.70 -0.96
CA SER A 281 20.08 -23.47 -2.21
C SER A 281 18.87 -24.40 -2.33
N THR A 282 17.86 -24.26 -1.45
CA THR A 282 16.65 -25.08 -1.49
C THR A 282 15.94 -24.91 -2.84
N PRO A 283 15.69 -26.01 -3.58
CA PRO A 283 15.02 -25.94 -4.87
C PRO A 283 13.59 -25.42 -4.71
N SER A 284 13.06 -24.80 -5.78
CA SER A 284 11.68 -24.33 -5.78
C SER A 284 10.73 -25.49 -5.45
N PRO A 285 9.70 -25.28 -4.61
CA PRO A 285 8.66 -26.27 -4.40
C PRO A 285 7.97 -26.60 -5.74
N SER A 286 7.58 -27.85 -5.92
CA SER A 286 6.85 -28.32 -7.10
C SER A 286 5.47 -27.66 -7.26
N HIS A 287 4.91 -27.12 -6.18
CA HIS A 287 3.64 -26.39 -6.18
C HIS A 287 3.76 -25.10 -5.36
N PRO A 288 4.20 -24.00 -5.98
CA PRO A 288 4.32 -22.69 -5.34
C PRO A 288 2.97 -22.16 -4.82
N LEU A 289 2.88 -21.88 -3.51
CA LEU A 289 1.68 -21.26 -2.92
C LEU A 289 1.52 -19.79 -3.34
N SER A 290 2.59 -19.16 -3.83
CA SER A 290 2.61 -17.80 -4.38
C SER A 290 1.65 -17.62 -5.56
N LEU A 291 1.31 -18.70 -6.26
CA LEU A 291 0.40 -18.68 -7.40
C LEU A 291 -1.07 -18.53 -6.99
N LEU A 292 -1.47 -18.99 -5.80
CA LEU A 292 -2.88 -19.04 -5.44
C LEU A 292 -3.54 -17.64 -5.37
N PRO A 293 -2.87 -16.59 -4.87
CA PRO A 293 -3.40 -15.23 -4.93
C PRO A 293 -3.57 -14.63 -6.33
N SER A 294 -3.02 -15.26 -7.38
CA SER A 294 -3.23 -14.85 -8.78
C SER A 294 -4.46 -15.47 -9.41
N LEU A 295 -5.16 -16.39 -8.73
CA LEU A 295 -6.45 -16.89 -9.18
C LEU A 295 -7.51 -15.77 -9.13
N ASP A 296 -8.64 -16.01 -9.79
CA ASP A 296 -9.83 -15.22 -9.56
C ASP A 296 -10.22 -15.27 -8.08
N ARG A 297 -10.84 -14.19 -7.59
CA ARG A 297 -11.00 -13.95 -6.15
C ARG A 297 -11.88 -15.00 -5.48
N THR A 298 -12.89 -15.50 -6.18
CA THR A 298 -13.75 -16.58 -5.69
C THR A 298 -12.95 -17.88 -5.52
N ASP A 299 -12.17 -18.26 -6.53
CA ASP A 299 -11.33 -19.47 -6.48
C ASP A 299 -10.24 -19.35 -5.41
N TRP A 300 -9.63 -18.17 -5.28
CA TRP A 300 -8.68 -17.91 -4.21
C TRP A 300 -9.35 -17.96 -2.82
N ALA A 301 -10.58 -17.47 -2.68
CA ALA A 301 -11.32 -17.57 -1.42
C ALA A 301 -11.54 -19.03 -1.01
N GLU A 302 -11.92 -19.89 -1.95
CA GLU A 302 -12.15 -21.32 -1.71
C GLU A 302 -10.84 -22.05 -1.39
N ALA A 303 -9.79 -21.82 -2.20
CA ALA A 303 -8.47 -22.39 -1.95
C ALA A 303 -7.91 -21.96 -0.59
N ARG A 304 -8.08 -20.69 -0.20
CA ARG A 304 -7.65 -20.19 1.11
C ARG A 304 -8.44 -20.84 2.25
N GLN A 305 -9.75 -21.05 2.12
CA GLN A 305 -10.54 -21.76 3.13
C GLN A 305 -10.01 -23.18 3.35
N LEU A 306 -9.65 -23.88 2.27
CA LEU A 306 -9.03 -25.21 2.37
C LEU A 306 -7.66 -25.15 3.06
N LEU A 307 -6.83 -24.14 2.79
CA LEU A 307 -5.56 -23.97 3.47
C LEU A 307 -5.72 -23.72 4.96
N VAL A 308 -6.63 -22.84 5.36
CA VAL A 308 -6.87 -22.45 6.76
C VAL A 308 -7.53 -23.57 7.58
N SER A 309 -8.13 -24.57 6.93
CA SER A 309 -8.68 -25.75 7.63
C SER A 309 -7.61 -26.56 8.38
N ASP A 310 -6.34 -26.45 7.98
CA ASP A 310 -5.21 -26.96 8.74
C ASP A 310 -4.71 -25.87 9.72
N SER A 311 -4.61 -26.21 11.01
CA SER A 311 -4.27 -25.24 12.05
C SER A 311 -2.83 -24.71 11.94
N GLN A 312 -1.89 -25.52 11.43
CA GLN A 312 -0.52 -25.05 11.20
C GLN A 312 -0.50 -24.04 10.05
N ASN A 313 -1.21 -24.33 8.97
CA ASN A 313 -1.35 -23.41 7.84
C ASN A 313 -2.02 -22.10 8.24
N ALA A 314 -3.06 -22.16 9.07
CA ALA A 314 -3.73 -20.97 9.58
C ALA A 314 -2.75 -20.03 10.29
N LEU A 315 -1.92 -20.57 11.20
CA LEU A 315 -0.89 -19.80 11.91
C LEU A 315 0.15 -19.19 10.95
N GLN A 316 0.59 -19.94 9.93
CA GLN A 316 1.57 -19.42 8.96
C GLN A 316 0.97 -18.35 8.04
N LEU A 317 -0.29 -18.52 7.63
CA LEU A 317 -1.00 -17.52 6.84
C LEU A 317 -1.26 -16.25 7.66
N GLU A 318 -1.51 -16.35 8.96
CA GLU A 318 -1.64 -15.18 9.84
C GLU A 318 -0.33 -14.39 9.90
N LYS A 319 0.82 -15.06 10.02
CA LYS A 319 2.13 -14.40 9.94
C LYS A 319 2.34 -13.71 8.60
N ILE A 320 1.94 -14.34 7.50
CA ILE A 320 2.01 -13.72 6.17
C ILE A 320 1.10 -12.49 6.10
N ASN A 321 -0.13 -12.59 6.58
CA ASN A 321 -1.14 -11.52 6.52
C ASN A 321 -0.80 -10.31 7.39
N SER A 322 -0.12 -10.55 8.51
CA SER A 322 0.27 -9.50 9.46
C SER A 322 1.59 -8.82 9.09
N ALA A 323 2.35 -9.32 8.11
CA ALA A 323 3.64 -8.75 7.73
C ALA A 323 3.54 -7.27 7.34
N LEU A 324 4.54 -6.47 7.71
CA LEU A 324 4.61 -5.05 7.36
C LEU A 324 4.52 -4.84 5.85
N PHE A 325 5.26 -5.63 5.08
CA PHE A 325 5.23 -5.72 3.63
C PHE A 325 5.91 -7.02 3.20
N VAL A 326 5.88 -7.33 1.90
CA VAL A 326 6.63 -8.43 1.30
C VAL A 326 7.82 -7.89 0.53
N LEU A 327 8.98 -8.53 0.69
CA LEU A 327 10.15 -8.31 -0.15
C LEU A 327 10.37 -9.51 -1.07
N SER A 328 10.31 -9.32 -2.38
CA SER A 328 10.67 -10.37 -3.34
C SER A 328 12.13 -10.21 -3.79
N LEU A 329 12.93 -11.26 -3.53
CA LEU A 329 14.30 -11.41 -4.01
C LEU A 329 14.27 -12.35 -5.22
N ASP A 330 14.42 -11.79 -6.42
CA ASP A 330 14.45 -12.55 -7.66
C ASP A 330 15.89 -12.76 -8.15
N ASP A 331 16.17 -13.93 -8.71
CA ASP A 331 17.49 -14.24 -9.29
C ASP A 331 17.64 -13.71 -10.74
N THR A 332 16.56 -13.19 -11.33
CA THR A 332 16.54 -12.65 -12.71
C THR A 332 16.94 -11.18 -12.76
N THR A 333 17.76 -10.85 -13.77
CA THR A 333 18.15 -9.48 -14.12
C THR A 333 17.61 -9.17 -15.50
N PRO A 334 16.45 -8.50 -15.62
CA PRO A 334 15.86 -8.20 -16.92
C PRO A 334 16.75 -7.23 -17.68
N THR A 335 17.05 -7.57 -18.92
CA THR A 335 17.93 -6.75 -19.79
C THR A 335 17.14 -5.80 -20.69
N GLU A 336 15.87 -6.14 -20.95
CA GLU A 336 14.98 -5.35 -21.80
C GLU A 336 13.78 -4.79 -21.01
N PRO A 337 13.25 -3.61 -21.38
CA PRO A 337 12.08 -3.03 -20.73
C PRO A 337 10.85 -3.93 -20.71
N LYS A 338 10.65 -4.75 -21.75
CA LYS A 338 9.51 -5.69 -21.83
C LYS A 338 9.65 -6.85 -20.84
N GLU A 339 10.86 -7.34 -20.66
CA GLU A 339 11.17 -8.37 -19.68
C GLU A 339 10.98 -7.82 -18.27
N ALA A 340 11.53 -6.62 -17.99
CA ALA A 340 11.33 -5.92 -16.73
C ALA A 340 9.83 -5.75 -16.42
N MET A 341 9.04 -5.25 -17.38
CA MET A 341 7.60 -5.11 -17.21
C MET A 341 6.93 -6.45 -16.83
N SER A 342 7.29 -7.54 -17.48
CA SER A 342 6.71 -8.86 -17.19
C SER A 342 7.08 -9.34 -15.78
N VAL A 343 8.34 -9.15 -15.38
CA VAL A 343 8.88 -9.52 -14.06
C VAL A 343 8.28 -8.66 -12.94
N PHE A 344 8.12 -7.36 -13.12
CA PHE A 344 7.54 -6.48 -12.10
C PHE A 344 6.02 -6.58 -12.02
N LEU A 345 5.32 -6.75 -13.15
CA LEU A 345 3.86 -6.75 -13.18
C LEU A 345 3.25 -8.08 -12.71
N HIS A 346 3.84 -9.22 -13.08
CA HIS A 346 3.25 -10.53 -12.76
C HIS A 346 4.25 -11.63 -12.41
N ASN A 347 5.46 -11.64 -12.96
CA ASN A 347 6.47 -12.69 -12.78
C ASN A 347 5.92 -14.14 -12.94
N TYR A 348 4.95 -14.29 -13.84
CA TYR A 348 4.18 -15.54 -14.03
C TYR A 348 3.54 -16.11 -12.75
N GLY A 349 3.27 -15.26 -11.75
CA GLY A 349 2.72 -15.62 -10.43
C GLY A 349 3.71 -16.31 -9.49
N LEU A 350 4.97 -16.44 -9.90
CA LEU A 350 6.04 -17.00 -9.10
C LEU A 350 6.72 -15.91 -8.28
N ASN A 351 7.12 -16.27 -7.06
CA ASN A 351 7.86 -15.40 -6.13
C ASN A 351 7.16 -14.06 -5.84
N ARG A 352 5.82 -14.02 -5.95
CA ARG A 352 4.96 -12.86 -5.68
C ARG A 352 3.82 -13.24 -4.75
N LEU A 353 3.44 -12.32 -3.87
CA LEU A 353 2.26 -12.49 -3.03
C LEU A 353 1.31 -11.30 -3.22
N THR A 354 0.54 -11.36 -4.29
CA THR A 354 -0.27 -10.24 -4.83
C THR A 354 -1.39 -9.78 -3.89
N ALA A 355 -1.73 -10.56 -2.87
CA ALA A 355 -2.75 -10.25 -1.87
C ALA A 355 -2.32 -9.16 -0.85
N LEU A 356 -1.02 -8.94 -0.65
CA LEU A 356 -0.54 -7.87 0.25
C LEU A 356 -0.47 -6.55 -0.50
N LYS A 357 -0.88 -5.44 0.15
CA LYS A 357 -0.97 -4.13 -0.49
C LYS A 357 0.39 -3.57 -0.95
N HIS A 358 1.46 -3.97 -0.27
CA HIS A 358 2.81 -3.50 -0.57
C HIS A 358 3.76 -4.66 -0.76
N ILE A 359 4.20 -4.79 -2.01
CA ILE A 359 5.29 -5.67 -2.43
C ILE A 359 6.42 -4.73 -2.81
N LEU A 360 7.50 -4.76 -2.04
CA LEU A 360 8.77 -4.16 -2.44
C LEU A 360 9.53 -5.23 -3.23
N GLN A 361 9.99 -4.88 -4.41
CA GLN A 361 10.72 -5.80 -5.26
C GLN A 361 12.16 -5.34 -5.39
N VAL A 362 13.09 -6.29 -5.20
CA VAL A 362 14.52 -6.05 -5.38
C VAL A 362 15.05 -7.12 -6.31
N LEU A 363 15.30 -6.71 -7.55
CA LEU A 363 15.91 -7.56 -8.55
C LEU A 363 17.40 -7.72 -8.28
N ASN A 364 17.96 -8.79 -8.82
CA ASN A 364 19.39 -8.96 -8.90
C ASN A 364 19.95 -7.83 -9.77
N LEU A 365 20.59 -6.84 -9.13
CA LEU A 365 21.30 -5.77 -9.82
C LEU A 365 22.77 -6.16 -9.82
N VAL A 366 23.06 -7.22 -10.57
CA VAL A 366 24.44 -7.61 -10.83
C VAL A 366 24.78 -7.10 -12.22
N SER A 367 25.69 -6.11 -12.20
CA SER A 367 26.50 -5.49 -13.26
C SER A 367 25.81 -5.00 -14.51
#